data_AF-A0A610JQS3-F1
#
_entry.id   AF-A0A610JQS3-F1
#
_cell.length_a   1.000
_cell.length_b   1.000
_cell.length_c   1.000
_cell.angle_alpha   90.00
_cell.angle_beta   90.00
_cell.angle_gamma   90.00
#
_symmetry.space_group_name_H-M   'P 1'
#
loop_
_entity.id
_entity.type
_entity.pdbx_description
1 polymer ?
#
loop_
_entity_poly.entity_id
_entity_poly.type
_entity_poly.pdbx_seq_one_letter_code
_entity_poly.pdbx_strand_id
1 'polypeptide(L)'
;MQNKAFLHVDFEQPETLVFNRARLRRAFVSIGQVHMRDARRLVMKRGRSGPGDNPSYRTGKLARSIGYYVPRASSRRPGLMVKIAPNQKNGEGNRPISGAFYPAFLFYGVRRGAKRKKGHHRGASGGSGWKIAPRNNYMA
;
A
#
# COMPACT_ATOMS: atom_id res chain seq x y z
N MET A 1 -60.81 4.33 -32.47
CA MET A 1 -59.65 3.62 -31.89
C MET A 1 -58.44 4.54 -32.00
N GLN A 2 -57.89 5.01 -30.88
CA GLN A 2 -56.75 5.93 -30.86
C GLN A 2 -55.45 5.14 -31.05
N ASN A 3 -54.76 5.38 -32.16
CA ASN A 3 -53.41 4.88 -32.40
C ASN A 3 -52.45 5.60 -31.43
N LYS A 4 -52.01 4.91 -30.37
CA LYS A 4 -50.88 5.36 -29.57
C LYS A 4 -49.62 5.26 -30.43
N ALA A 5 -49.00 6.40 -30.73
CA ALA A 5 -47.69 6.43 -31.33
C ALA A 5 -46.65 5.92 -30.31
N PHE A 6 -46.00 4.81 -30.63
CA PHE A 6 -44.88 4.29 -29.86
C PHE A 6 -43.59 4.86 -30.46
N LEU A 7 -42.91 5.72 -29.70
CA LEU A 7 -41.59 6.23 -30.05
C LEU A 7 -40.54 5.27 -29.47
N HIS A 8 -39.85 4.52 -30.34
CA HIS A 8 -38.65 3.79 -29.98
C HIS A 8 -37.45 4.71 -30.23
N VAL A 9 -36.70 5.02 -29.17
CA VAL A 9 -35.46 5.79 -29.28
C VAL A 9 -34.31 4.81 -29.09
N ASP A 10 -33.68 4.45 -30.19
CA ASP A 10 -32.43 3.69 -30.18
C ASP A 10 -31.27 4.60 -29.80
N PHE A 11 -30.44 4.12 -28.88
CA PHE A 11 -29.17 4.78 -28.54
C PHE A 11 -28.05 3.92 -29.09
N GLU A 12 -27.20 4.51 -29.94
CA GLU A 12 -25.93 3.89 -30.31
C GLU A 12 -25.03 3.78 -29.08
N GLN A 13 -25.03 2.60 -28.45
CA GLN A 13 -24.08 2.29 -27.41
C GLN A 13 -22.74 1.93 -28.05
N PRO A 14 -21.64 2.60 -27.67
CA PRO A 14 -20.33 2.19 -28.12
C PRO A 14 -20.02 0.79 -27.56
N GLU A 15 -19.45 -0.08 -28.40
CA GLU A 15 -19.02 -1.44 -28.00
C GLU A 15 -18.10 -1.44 -26.77
N THR A 16 -17.38 -0.34 -26.54
CA THR A 16 -16.50 -0.19 -25.38
C THR A 16 -16.72 1.15 -24.66
N LEU A 17 -17.02 1.06 -23.37
CA LEU A 17 -17.13 2.20 -22.47
C LEU A 17 -15.73 2.57 -21.96
N VAL A 18 -15.10 3.56 -22.59
CA VAL A 18 -13.79 4.06 -22.16
C VAL A 18 -13.97 5.18 -21.15
N PHE A 19 -13.79 4.87 -19.86
CA PHE A 19 -13.78 5.90 -18.83
C PHE A 19 -12.71 6.96 -19.10
N ASN A 20 -13.00 8.21 -18.75
CA ASN A 20 -12.00 9.26 -18.75
C ASN A 20 -10.91 8.95 -17.70
N ARG A 21 -9.79 8.40 -18.18
CA ARG A 21 -8.68 7.93 -17.35
C ARG A 21 -8.06 9.03 -16.50
N ALA A 22 -8.04 10.28 -17.00
CA ALA A 22 -7.53 11.41 -16.23
C ALA A 22 -8.42 11.70 -15.01
N ARG A 23 -9.76 11.68 -15.19
CA ARG A 23 -10.71 11.86 -14.08
C ARG A 23 -10.65 10.70 -13.09
N LEU A 24 -10.60 9.46 -13.57
CA LEU A 24 -10.41 8.29 -12.70
C LEU A 24 -9.12 8.40 -11.90
N ARG A 25 -8.00 8.74 -12.53
CA ARG A 25 -6.72 8.87 -11.82
C ARG A 25 -6.79 9.90 -10.69
N ARG A 26 -7.47 11.04 -10.89
CA ARG A 26 -7.66 12.04 -9.82
C ARG A 26 -8.42 11.46 -8.61
N ALA A 27 -9.43 10.62 -8.86
CA ALA A 27 -10.13 9.91 -7.78
C ALA A 27 -9.18 8.96 -7.03
N PHE A 28 -8.37 8.17 -7.74
CA PHE A 28 -7.37 7.29 -7.11
C PHE A 28 -6.28 8.06 -6.33
N VAL A 29 -5.88 9.24 -6.80
CA VAL A 29 -4.96 10.11 -6.04
C VAL A 29 -5.59 10.53 -4.72
N SER A 30 -6.85 10.95 -4.74
CA SER A 30 -7.58 11.37 -3.53
C SER A 30 -7.71 10.21 -2.53
N ILE A 31 -8.08 9.03 -3.03
CA ILE A 31 -8.11 7.78 -2.24
C ILE A 31 -6.74 7.48 -1.63
N GLY A 32 -5.67 7.60 -2.43
CA GLY A 32 -4.31 7.37 -1.96
C GLY A 32 -3.85 8.34 -0.88
N GLN A 33 -4.25 9.61 -0.96
CA GLN A 33 -3.98 10.60 0.07
C GLN A 33 -4.66 10.24 1.40
N VAL A 34 -5.93 9.82 1.35
CA VAL A 34 -6.70 9.41 2.55
C VAL A 34 -6.04 8.21 3.21
N HIS A 35 -5.82 7.12 2.46
CA HIS A 35 -5.22 5.91 3.04
C HIS A 35 -3.76 6.12 3.46
N MET A 36 -2.99 6.99 2.80
CA MET A 36 -1.65 7.37 3.26
C MET A 36 -1.74 8.03 4.65
N ARG A 37 -2.69 8.96 4.84
CA ARG A 37 -2.90 9.62 6.13
C ARG A 37 -3.27 8.61 7.22
N ASP A 38 -4.15 7.66 6.91
CA ASP A 38 -4.59 6.65 7.87
C ASP A 38 -3.45 5.67 8.21
N ALA A 39 -2.67 5.23 7.21
CA ALA A 39 -1.47 4.43 7.42
C ALA A 39 -0.43 5.16 8.31
N ARG A 40 -0.26 6.47 8.11
CA ARG A 40 0.59 7.29 8.98
C ARG A 40 0.06 7.33 10.41
N ARG A 41 -1.25 7.43 10.61
CA ARG A 41 -1.87 7.49 11.94
C ARG A 41 -1.59 6.24 12.76
N LEU A 42 -1.67 5.07 12.13
CA LEU A 42 -1.41 3.79 12.79
C LEU A 42 0.03 3.66 13.34
N VAL A 43 1.05 4.23 12.67
CA VAL A 43 2.46 4.23 13.16
C VAL A 43 2.77 5.39 14.12
N MET A 44 1.81 6.27 14.37
CA MET A 44 1.97 7.44 15.26
C MET A 44 1.56 7.16 16.72
N LYS A 45 1.07 5.96 17.04
CA LYS A 45 0.76 5.56 18.41
C LYS A 45 2.04 5.52 19.27
N ARG A 46 2.08 6.28 20.37
CA ARG A 46 3.18 6.26 21.35
C ARG A 46 3.03 5.07 22.31
N GLY A 47 4.14 4.52 22.78
CA GLY A 47 4.18 3.42 23.75
C GLY A 47 5.02 2.23 23.28
N ARG A 48 4.94 1.13 24.02
CA ARG A 48 5.61 -0.14 23.66
C ARG A 48 4.74 -0.87 22.65
N SER A 49 5.30 -1.21 21.49
CA SER A 49 4.60 -2.03 20.50
C SER A 49 4.63 -3.50 20.91
N GLY A 50 3.48 -4.16 20.95
CA GLY A 50 3.33 -5.59 21.19
C GLY A 50 3.53 -6.43 19.92
N PRO A 51 3.68 -7.77 20.05
CA PRO A 51 3.57 -8.70 18.92
C PRO A 51 2.22 -8.51 18.22
N GLY A 52 2.21 -8.48 16.88
CA GLY A 52 0.96 -8.21 16.14
C GLY A 52 0.42 -6.78 16.25
N ASP A 53 1.13 -5.86 16.92
CA ASP A 53 0.82 -4.43 16.81
C ASP A 53 1.61 -3.78 15.66
N ASN A 54 1.10 -2.64 15.23
CA ASN A 54 1.84 -1.69 14.44
C ASN A 54 3.08 -1.17 15.21
N PRO A 55 4.20 -0.86 14.53
CA PRO A 55 5.35 -0.23 15.17
C PRO A 55 4.93 1.09 15.84
N SER A 56 5.37 1.27 17.08
CA SER A 56 5.08 2.48 17.83
C SER A 56 5.93 3.65 17.36
N TYR A 57 5.43 4.84 17.64
CA TYR A 57 6.07 6.10 17.31
C TYR A 57 7.34 6.29 18.13
N ARG A 58 8.45 6.55 17.42
CA ARG A 58 9.71 6.99 18.02
C ARG A 58 10.15 8.36 17.53
N THR A 59 10.57 8.45 16.28
CA THR A 59 11.13 9.68 15.69
C THR A 59 10.24 10.26 14.59
N GLY A 60 9.17 9.56 14.21
CA GLY A 60 8.33 9.89 13.06
C GLY A 60 8.95 9.62 11.69
N LYS A 61 10.19 9.11 11.62
CA LYS A 61 10.84 8.74 10.35
C LYS A 61 9.98 7.76 9.54
N LEU A 62 9.44 6.73 10.21
CA LEU A 62 8.55 5.73 9.60
C LEU A 62 7.26 6.35 9.04
N ALA A 63 6.57 7.18 9.83
CA ALA A 63 5.34 7.84 9.36
C ALA A 63 5.62 8.70 8.12
N ARG A 64 6.70 9.49 8.14
CA ARG A 64 7.05 10.37 7.02
C ARG A 64 7.51 9.60 5.77
N SER A 65 7.97 8.36 5.92
CA SER A 65 8.42 7.55 4.78
C SER A 65 7.28 6.86 4.03
N ILE A 66 6.10 6.77 4.62
CA ILE A 66 4.91 6.23 3.96
C ILE A 66 4.44 7.25 2.91
N GLY A 67 4.44 6.83 1.64
CA GLY A 67 3.86 7.59 0.53
C GLY A 67 2.90 6.74 -0.28
N TYR A 68 2.13 7.40 -1.16
CA TYR A 68 1.26 6.72 -2.11
C TYR A 68 1.76 6.89 -3.54
N TYR A 69 1.45 5.95 -4.42
CA TYR A 69 1.75 6.02 -5.84
C TYR A 69 0.56 5.50 -6.63
N VAL A 70 0.12 6.28 -7.61
CA VAL A 70 -0.93 5.91 -8.55
C VAL A 70 -0.27 5.67 -9.92
N PRO A 71 -0.11 4.41 -10.35
CA PRO A 71 0.49 4.08 -11.64
C PRO A 71 -0.32 4.68 -12.79
N ARG A 72 0.38 5.11 -13.85
CA ARG A 72 -0.29 5.47 -15.11
C ARG A 72 -0.74 4.19 -15.83
N ALA A 73 -1.81 4.31 -16.61
CA ALA A 73 -2.23 3.24 -17.51
C ALA A 73 -1.13 2.98 -18.56
N SER A 74 -0.86 1.72 -18.84
CA SER A 74 0.03 1.25 -19.90
C SER A 74 -0.52 -0.03 -20.52
N SER A 75 0.10 -0.52 -21.59
CA SER A 75 -0.30 -1.79 -22.24
C SER A 75 -0.34 -2.99 -21.29
N ARG A 76 0.42 -2.95 -20.18
CA ARG A 76 0.51 -4.03 -19.18
C ARG A 76 -0.22 -3.74 -17.88
N ARG A 77 -0.74 -2.53 -17.67
CA ARG A 77 -1.33 -2.10 -16.39
C ARG A 77 -2.52 -1.17 -16.61
N PRO A 78 -3.68 -1.45 -16.00
CA PRO A 78 -4.86 -0.59 -16.17
C PRO A 78 -4.72 0.79 -15.49
N GLY A 79 -3.82 0.94 -14.51
CA GLY A 79 -3.61 2.21 -13.79
C GLY A 79 -4.71 2.56 -12.77
N LEU A 80 -5.57 1.60 -12.45
CA LEU A 80 -6.71 1.74 -11.53
C LEU A 80 -6.37 1.18 -10.14
N MET A 81 -5.23 1.58 -9.58
CA MET A 81 -4.81 1.13 -8.25
C MET A 81 -4.00 2.19 -7.52
N VAL A 82 -3.97 2.09 -6.20
CA VAL A 82 -3.05 2.86 -5.36
C VAL A 82 -2.09 1.90 -4.68
N LYS A 83 -0.79 2.23 -4.74
CA LYS A 83 0.24 1.57 -3.94
C LYS A 83 0.62 2.51 -2.80
N ILE A 84 0.57 2.02 -1.57
CA ILE A 84 0.99 2.78 -0.40
C ILE A 84 2.14 1.99 0.19
N ALA A 85 3.24 2.61 0.60
CA ALA A 85 4.32 1.88 1.28
C ALA A 85 5.29 2.84 1.96
N PRO A 86 5.96 2.40 3.05
CA PRO A 86 7.21 3.01 3.48
C PRO A 86 8.23 2.99 2.34
N ASN A 87 8.92 4.11 2.11
CA ASN A 87 9.89 4.27 1.02
C ASN A 87 9.32 3.92 -0.37
N GLN A 88 8.02 4.18 -0.60
CA GLN A 88 7.37 3.86 -1.87
C GLN A 88 8.13 4.45 -3.08
N LYS A 89 8.57 3.59 -4.00
CA LYS A 89 9.25 4.04 -5.22
C LYS A 89 8.30 4.91 -6.05
N ASN A 90 8.77 6.09 -6.45
CA ASN A 90 7.99 7.12 -7.14
C ASN A 90 6.75 7.57 -6.35
N GLY A 91 6.73 7.33 -5.03
CA GLY A 91 5.63 7.72 -4.16
C GLY A 91 5.59 9.23 -3.96
N GLU A 92 4.39 9.79 -4.00
CA GLU A 92 4.13 11.17 -3.64
C GLU A 92 4.06 11.29 -2.11
N GLY A 93 4.58 12.41 -1.60
CA GLY A 93 4.52 12.76 -0.18
C GLY A 93 5.41 11.96 0.76
N ASN A 94 6.21 10.98 0.28
CA ASN A 94 7.16 10.27 1.13
C ASN A 94 8.46 11.05 1.34
N ARG A 95 9.08 10.81 2.49
CA ARG A 95 10.46 11.16 2.79
C ARG A 95 11.23 9.88 3.02
N PRO A 96 11.97 9.38 2.00
CA PRO A 96 12.67 8.12 2.09
C PRO A 96 13.61 8.09 3.30
N ILE A 97 13.58 6.99 4.04
CA ILE A 97 14.55 6.76 5.12
C ILE A 97 15.82 6.23 4.47
N SER A 98 16.92 6.97 4.63
CA SER A 98 18.27 6.48 4.35
C SER A 98 18.79 5.66 5.55
N GLY A 99 19.51 4.56 5.28
CA GLY A 99 20.10 3.69 6.29
C GLY A 99 19.26 2.44 6.66
N ALA A 100 19.47 1.91 7.87
CA ALA A 100 18.96 0.60 8.34
C ALA A 100 17.45 0.58 8.68
N PHE A 101 16.62 1.17 7.83
CA PHE A 101 15.18 0.94 7.87
C PHE A 101 14.88 -0.30 7.02
N TYR A 102 14.73 -1.45 7.68
CA TYR A 102 14.47 -2.71 7.00
C TYR A 102 13.05 -3.20 7.34
N PRO A 103 12.05 -2.92 6.49
CA PRO A 103 10.68 -3.41 6.66
C PRO A 103 10.61 -4.92 6.88
N ALA A 104 11.56 -5.68 6.32
CA ALA A 104 11.58 -7.14 6.46
C ALA A 104 11.77 -7.61 7.91
N PHE A 105 12.45 -6.85 8.78
CA PHE A 105 12.56 -7.21 10.19
C PHE A 105 11.24 -7.07 10.95
N LEU A 106 10.41 -6.12 10.54
CA LEU A 106 9.06 -5.95 11.09
C LEU A 106 8.11 -6.99 10.47
N PHE A 107 8.29 -7.30 9.19
CA PHE A 107 7.43 -8.23 8.45
C PHE A 107 7.65 -9.69 8.86
N TYR A 108 8.90 -10.15 8.83
CA TYR A 108 9.23 -11.55 9.13
C TYR A 108 9.59 -11.78 10.59
N GLY A 109 9.78 -10.72 11.38
CA GLY A 109 10.42 -10.81 12.68
C GLY A 109 11.91 -11.20 12.57
N VAL A 110 12.58 -11.24 13.71
CA VAL A 110 13.97 -11.68 13.86
C VAL A 110 14.05 -12.69 15.00
N ARG A 111 14.61 -13.87 14.74
CA ARG A 111 14.87 -14.89 15.79
C ARG A 111 16.20 -14.65 16.50
N ARG A 112 16.33 -15.06 17.76
CA ARG A 112 17.63 -14.97 18.46
C ARG A 112 18.60 -15.98 17.85
N GLY A 113 19.86 -15.58 17.68
CA GLY A 113 20.89 -16.45 17.05
C GLY A 113 20.73 -16.67 15.55
N ALA A 114 19.81 -15.95 14.89
CA ALA A 114 19.60 -16.03 13.44
C ALA A 114 20.88 -15.64 12.67
N LYS A 115 21.41 -16.56 11.86
CA LYS A 115 22.56 -16.30 10.96
C LYS A 115 22.10 -16.20 9.52
N ARG A 116 22.74 -15.31 8.73
CA ARG A 116 22.48 -15.17 7.29
C ARG A 116 22.96 -16.44 6.60
N LYS A 117 22.05 -17.15 5.91
CA LYS A 117 22.38 -18.27 5.03
C LYS A 117 22.26 -17.82 3.57
N LYS A 118 22.92 -18.54 2.66
CA LYS A 118 22.91 -18.26 1.21
C LYS A 118 21.51 -18.33 0.61
N GLY A 119 20.59 -19.10 1.21
CA GLY A 119 19.17 -19.14 0.86
C GLY A 119 18.38 -18.02 1.55
N HIS A 120 17.63 -17.26 0.77
CA HIS A 120 16.83 -16.12 1.21
C HIS A 120 15.40 -16.53 1.67
N HIS A 121 15.20 -17.76 2.12
CA HIS A 121 13.86 -18.27 2.47
C HIS A 121 13.40 -17.84 3.86
N ARG A 122 12.10 -17.55 3.98
CA ARG A 122 11.41 -17.22 5.24
C ARG A 122 11.68 -18.30 6.29
N GLY A 123 12.22 -17.92 7.45
CA GLY A 123 12.46 -18.84 8.57
C GLY A 123 13.75 -19.67 8.50
N ALA A 124 14.54 -19.59 7.43
CA ALA A 124 15.75 -20.40 7.25
C ALA A 124 16.94 -20.02 8.18
N SER A 125 16.80 -18.94 8.95
CA SER A 125 17.89 -18.38 9.76
C SER A 125 18.27 -19.21 11.00
N GLY A 126 17.52 -20.27 11.32
CA GLY A 126 17.92 -21.31 12.27
C GLY A 126 17.97 -20.92 13.75
N GLY A 127 17.48 -19.72 14.11
CA GLY A 127 17.46 -19.23 15.49
C GLY A 127 16.32 -19.81 16.35
N SER A 128 16.45 -19.70 17.68
CA SER A 128 15.44 -20.09 18.68
C SER A 128 14.80 -18.86 19.33
N GLY A 129 13.47 -18.89 19.53
CA GLY A 129 12.71 -17.78 20.09
C GLY A 129 12.73 -16.47 19.28
N TRP A 130 11.88 -15.51 19.65
CA TRP A 130 11.83 -14.21 18.99
C TRP A 130 12.78 -13.20 19.66
N LYS A 131 13.69 -12.60 18.87
CA LYS A 131 14.39 -11.37 19.25
C LYS A 131 13.49 -10.16 18.99
N ILE A 132 12.82 -10.17 17.85
CA ILE A 132 11.78 -9.21 17.45
C ILE A 132 10.65 -10.05 16.85
N ALA A 133 9.49 -10.08 17.50
CA ALA A 133 8.33 -10.77 16.94
C ALA A 133 7.81 -10.03 15.69
N PRO A 134 7.24 -10.74 14.69
CA PRO A 134 6.56 -10.12 13.57
C PRO A 134 5.52 -9.10 14.04
N ARG A 135 5.40 -8.02 13.29
CA ARG A 135 4.43 -6.96 13.53
C ARG A 135 3.25 -7.14 12.61
N ASN A 136 2.12 -6.54 12.97
CA ASN A 136 1.02 -6.42 12.02
C ASN A 136 1.50 -5.47 10.92
N ASN A 137 1.64 -6.01 9.71
CA ASN A 137 2.13 -5.24 8.59
C ASN A 137 0.99 -4.42 8.01
N TYR A 138 1.36 -3.26 7.53
CA TYR A 138 0.49 -2.25 6.92
C TYR A 138 -0.21 -2.70 5.64
N MET A 139 0.22 -3.84 5.11
CA MET A 139 -0.21 -4.50 3.90
C MET A 139 0.14 -5.96 4.14
N ALA A 140 -0.80 -6.86 3.91
CA ALA A 140 -0.65 -8.29 4.19
C ALA A 140 0.71 -8.86 3.75
#